data_AF-A0A7V7MLU3-F1
#
_entry.id   AF-A0A7V7MLU3-F1
#
_cell.length_a   1.000
_cell.length_b   1.000
_cell.length_c   1.000
_cell.angle_alpha   90.00
_cell.angle_beta   90.00
_cell.angle_gamma   90.00
#
_symmetry.space_group_name_H-M   'P 1'
#
loop_
_entity.id
_entity.type
_entity.pdbx_description
1 polymer ?
#
loop_
_entity_poly.entity_id
_entity_poly.type
_entity_poly.pdbx_seq_one_letter_code
_entity_poly.pdbx_strand_id
1 'polypeptide(L)'
;MLFRYKPDEGRNARQIAFWLVEALIAYGCFTLRGELDRFSSLRRPISEGMSTVPLFGATFNLSLILALAVFVAGSFFWIRFLSREKIADHLIEVETEMKKVTWPSFKEASNSSIVVIATVLLLMAFLALSDAILGGLFKVILFNT
;
A
#
# COMPACT_ATOMS: atom_id res chain seq x y z
N MET A 1 4.27 -19.23 -20.20
CA MET A 1 3.51 -19.58 -18.98
C MET A 1 4.41 -19.31 -17.78
N LEU A 2 4.12 -18.25 -17.00
CA LEU A 2 4.98 -17.80 -15.88
C LEU A 2 5.02 -18.80 -14.72
N PHE A 3 4.00 -19.67 -14.61
CA PHE A 3 3.88 -20.70 -13.57
C PHE A 3 3.69 -22.06 -14.23
N ARG A 4 4.61 -23.00 -13.96
CA ARG A 4 4.59 -24.36 -14.52
C ARG A 4 4.00 -25.40 -13.56
N TYR A 5 3.94 -25.08 -12.28
CA TYR A 5 3.40 -25.92 -11.22
C TYR A 5 1.96 -25.51 -10.90
N LYS A 6 1.00 -26.47 -10.97
CA LYS A 6 -0.45 -26.28 -10.74
C LYS A 6 -0.98 -24.94 -11.29
N PRO A 7 -1.06 -24.78 -12.62
CA PRO A 7 -1.34 -23.49 -13.24
C PRO A 7 -2.74 -22.96 -12.91
N ASP A 8 -3.74 -23.83 -12.70
CA ASP A 8 -5.13 -23.44 -12.49
C ASP A 8 -5.49 -23.08 -11.04
N GLU A 9 -4.73 -23.56 -10.05
CA GLU A 9 -5.01 -23.33 -8.63
C GLU A 9 -4.25 -22.12 -8.08
N GLY A 10 -4.83 -21.34 -7.16
CA GLY A 10 -4.10 -20.24 -6.52
C GLY A 10 -3.79 -19.06 -7.45
N ARG A 11 -4.55 -18.87 -8.53
CA ARG A 11 -4.25 -17.86 -9.57
C ARG A 11 -4.27 -16.44 -8.99
N ASN A 12 -5.28 -16.13 -8.19
CA ASN A 12 -5.49 -14.77 -7.67
C ASN A 12 -4.43 -14.45 -6.63
N ALA A 13 -4.17 -15.36 -5.69
CA ALA A 13 -3.14 -15.17 -4.67
C ALA A 13 -1.73 -14.98 -5.28
N ARG A 14 -1.37 -15.78 -6.28
CA ARG A 14 -0.07 -15.66 -6.97
C ARG A 14 0.08 -14.36 -7.75
N GLN A 15 -0.96 -13.94 -8.48
CA GLN A 15 -0.93 -12.67 -9.21
C GLN A 15 -0.84 -11.48 -8.25
N ILE A 16 -1.59 -11.48 -7.15
CA ILE A 16 -1.53 -10.42 -6.14
C ILE A 16 -0.14 -10.37 -5.50
N ALA A 17 0.40 -11.50 -5.06
CA ALA A 17 1.74 -11.58 -4.48
C ALA A 17 2.82 -11.08 -5.46
N PHE A 18 2.71 -11.46 -6.74
CA PHE A 18 3.60 -10.96 -7.79
C PHE A 18 3.52 -9.43 -7.90
N TRP A 19 2.32 -8.88 -8.13
CA TRP A 19 2.14 -7.44 -8.36
C TRP A 19 2.47 -6.58 -7.14
N LEU A 20 2.16 -7.03 -5.93
CA LEU A 20 2.47 -6.28 -4.70
C LEU A 20 3.97 -6.14 -4.49
N VAL A 21 4.72 -7.23 -4.66
CA VAL A 21 6.17 -7.19 -4.47
C VAL A 21 6.85 -6.51 -5.65
N GLU A 22 6.36 -6.68 -6.87
CA GLU A 22 6.85 -5.92 -8.03
C GLU A 22 6.66 -4.41 -7.83
N ALA A 23 5.50 -3.98 -7.32
CA ALA A 23 5.26 -2.58 -6.97
C ALA A 23 6.19 -2.08 -5.86
N LEU A 24 6.51 -2.92 -4.87
CA LEU A 24 7.47 -2.61 -3.81
C LEU A 24 8.88 -2.46 -4.35
N ILE A 25 9.31 -3.35 -5.25
CA ILE A 25 10.61 -3.27 -5.94
C ILE A 25 10.68 -2.00 -6.80
N ALA A 26 9.61 -1.69 -7.54
CA ALA A 26 9.52 -0.47 -8.35
C ALA A 26 9.64 0.79 -7.48
N TYR A 27 8.91 0.84 -6.37
CA TYR A 27 8.98 1.93 -5.41
C TYR A 27 10.39 2.05 -4.81
N GLY A 28 11.00 0.94 -4.41
CA GLY A 28 12.37 0.90 -3.91
C GLY A 28 13.40 1.39 -4.93
N CYS A 29 13.22 1.08 -6.22
CA CYS A 29 14.10 1.57 -7.28
C CYS A 29 13.88 3.06 -7.56
N PHE A 30 12.64 3.55 -7.43
CA PHE A 30 12.32 4.96 -7.55
C PHE A 30 12.97 5.78 -6.43
N THR A 31 12.88 5.32 -5.17
CA THR A 31 13.54 5.97 -4.04
C THR A 31 15.05 5.87 -4.13
N LEU A 32 15.59 4.70 -4.52
CA LEU A 32 17.03 4.51 -4.74
C LEU A 32 17.58 5.48 -5.79
N ARG A 33 16.87 5.66 -6.91
CA ARG A 33 17.26 6.64 -7.93
C ARG A 33 17.34 8.06 -7.34
N GLY A 34 16.35 8.45 -6.53
CA GLY A 34 16.33 9.76 -5.86
C GLY A 34 17.56 9.98 -4.97
N GLU A 35 17.99 8.94 -4.25
CA GLU A 35 19.21 8.99 -3.44
C GLU A 35 20.49 9.01 -4.29
N LEU A 36 20.56 8.22 -5.37
CA LEU A 36 21.70 8.20 -6.29
C LEU A 36 21.90 9.54 -7.00
N ASP A 37 20.82 10.26 -7.31
CA ASP A 37 20.87 11.58 -7.92
C ASP A 37 21.46 12.67 -6.98
N ARG A 38 21.62 12.38 -5.67
CA ARG A 38 22.34 13.25 -4.72
C ARG A 38 23.85 13.24 -4.97
N PHE A 39 24.40 12.17 -5.57
CA PHE A 39 25.80 12.09 -5.93
C PHE A 39 26.06 12.80 -7.26
N SER A 40 26.84 13.88 -7.22
CA SER A 40 27.14 14.73 -8.39
C SER A 40 27.78 13.98 -9.56
N SER A 41 28.50 12.89 -9.29
CA SER A 41 29.10 12.01 -10.31
C SER A 41 28.08 11.16 -11.07
N LEU A 42 26.98 10.74 -10.43
CA LEU A 42 25.95 9.85 -11.01
C LEU A 42 24.83 10.61 -11.70
N ARG A 43 24.64 11.88 -11.32
CA ARG A 43 23.67 12.81 -11.91
C ARG A 43 24.05 13.33 -13.30
N ARG A 44 25.32 13.17 -13.73
CA ARG A 44 25.75 13.70 -15.03
C ARG A 44 25.00 13.00 -16.17
N PRO A 45 24.39 13.75 -17.11
CA PRO A 45 23.71 13.17 -18.26
C PRO A 45 24.72 12.47 -19.16
N ILE A 46 24.40 11.25 -19.58
CA ILE A 46 25.30 10.41 -20.40
C ILE A 46 25.30 10.87 -21.86
N SER A 47 24.23 11.52 -22.32
CA SER A 47 24.14 12.10 -23.66
C SER A 47 23.61 13.53 -23.61
N GLU A 48 24.31 14.46 -24.25
CA GLU A 48 23.90 15.87 -24.35
C GLU A 48 22.69 16.07 -25.28
N GLY A 49 22.37 15.08 -26.12
CA GLY A 49 21.33 15.15 -27.16
C GLY A 49 19.92 14.69 -26.76
N MET A 50 19.72 14.11 -25.57
CA MET A 50 18.39 13.63 -25.13
C MET A 50 18.20 13.87 -23.63
N SER A 51 17.97 15.12 -23.25
CA SER A 51 17.90 15.58 -21.86
C SER A 51 16.64 15.15 -21.11
N THR A 52 15.65 14.56 -21.76
CA THR A 52 14.38 14.16 -21.12
C THR A 52 13.76 12.96 -21.82
N VAL A 53 13.48 11.90 -21.07
CA VAL A 53 12.59 10.83 -21.57
C VAL A 53 11.15 11.38 -21.64
N PRO A 54 10.48 11.31 -22.80
CA PRO A 54 9.23 12.03 -23.06
C PRO A 54 8.03 11.52 -22.24
N LEU A 55 8.09 10.33 -21.63
CA LEU A 55 7.00 9.77 -20.81
C LEU A 55 7.14 10.05 -19.30
N PHE A 56 8.34 10.33 -18.79
CA PHE A 56 8.60 10.44 -17.34
C PHE A 56 9.37 11.70 -16.92
N GLY A 57 9.73 12.60 -17.86
CA GLY A 57 10.48 13.83 -17.55
C GLY A 57 11.84 13.58 -16.89
N ALA A 58 12.33 12.34 -16.93
CA ALA A 58 13.54 11.92 -16.25
C ALA A 58 14.76 12.21 -17.12
N THR A 59 15.81 12.74 -16.49
CA THR A 59 17.12 12.93 -17.13
C THR A 59 17.79 11.58 -17.33
N PHE A 60 18.37 11.37 -18.51
CA PHE A 60 19.04 10.12 -18.87
C PHE A 60 20.44 10.09 -18.25
N ASN A 61 20.50 9.74 -16.97
CA ASN A 61 21.72 9.71 -16.17
C ASN A 61 22.13 8.28 -15.80
N LEU A 62 23.35 8.11 -15.31
CA LEU A 62 23.85 6.83 -14.81
C LEU A 62 23.01 6.29 -13.65
N SER A 63 22.47 7.17 -12.80
CA SER A 63 21.52 6.80 -11.75
C SER A 63 20.30 6.03 -12.27
N LEU A 64 19.76 6.41 -13.45
CA LEU A 64 18.60 5.77 -14.05
C LEU A 64 18.95 4.37 -14.55
N ILE A 65 20.10 4.21 -15.21
CA ILE A 65 20.57 2.92 -15.70
C ILE A 65 20.80 1.97 -14.52
N LEU A 66 21.43 2.45 -13.45
CA LEU A 66 21.69 1.65 -12.26
C LEU A 66 20.38 1.25 -11.56
N ALA A 67 19.44 2.18 -11.39
CA ALA A 67 18.14 1.88 -10.82
C ALA A 67 17.34 0.88 -11.68
N LEU A 68 17.40 1.00 -13.01
CA LEU A 68 16.73 0.07 -13.93
C LEU A 68 17.39 -1.32 -13.91
N ALA A 69 18.72 -1.38 -13.84
CA ALA A 69 19.45 -2.64 -13.70
C ALA A 69 19.08 -3.36 -12.40
N VAL A 70 19.01 -2.63 -11.29
CA VAL A 70 18.55 -3.15 -9.99
C VAL A 70 17.09 -3.61 -10.07
N PHE A 71 16.23 -2.85 -10.73
CA PHE A 71 14.82 -3.21 -10.93
C PHE A 71 14.68 -4.53 -11.70
N VAL A 72 15.36 -4.67 -12.84
CA VAL A 72 15.30 -5.87 -13.67
C VAL A 72 15.88 -7.08 -12.93
N ALA A 73 17.03 -6.91 -12.26
CA ALA A 73 17.63 -7.99 -11.46
C ALA A 73 16.73 -8.41 -10.30
N GLY A 74 16.12 -7.44 -9.61
CA GLY A 74 15.17 -7.66 -8.52
C GLY A 74 13.92 -8.41 -8.98
N SER A 75 13.30 -7.96 -10.07
CA SER A 75 12.12 -8.60 -10.67
C SER A 75 12.44 -10.03 -11.16
N PHE A 76 13.60 -10.23 -11.80
CA PHE A 76 14.04 -11.56 -12.22
C PHE A 76 14.22 -12.51 -11.03
N PHE A 77 14.92 -12.06 -9.98
CA PHE A 77 15.10 -12.85 -8.76
C PHE A 77 13.75 -13.17 -8.10
N TRP A 78 12.86 -12.18 -8.04
CA TRP A 78 11.54 -12.31 -7.46
C TRP A 78 10.66 -13.34 -8.17
N ILE A 79 10.58 -13.28 -9.51
CA ILE A 79 9.83 -14.26 -10.31
C ILE A 79 10.39 -15.68 -10.07
N ARG A 80 11.72 -15.80 -9.98
CA ARG A 80 12.37 -17.09 -9.74
C ARG A 80 12.10 -17.64 -8.35
N PHE A 81 12.00 -16.77 -7.36
CA PHE A 81 11.61 -17.13 -6.01
C PHE A 81 10.14 -17.57 -5.94
N LEU A 82 9.22 -16.79 -6.51
CA LEU A 82 7.78 -17.09 -6.52
C LEU A 82 7.44 -18.38 -7.28
N SER A 83 8.27 -18.74 -8.27
CA SER A 83 8.13 -19.98 -9.06
C SER A 83 8.56 -21.25 -8.31
N ARG A 84 9.03 -21.15 -7.05
CA ARG A 84 9.35 -22.33 -6.24
C ARG A 84 8.07 -23.04 -5.79
N GLU A 85 8.07 -24.37 -5.90
CA GLU A 85 6.91 -25.22 -5.61
C GLU A 85 6.34 -25.00 -4.20
N LYS A 86 7.23 -24.95 -3.18
CA LYS A 86 6.83 -24.69 -1.79
C LYS A 86 6.03 -23.40 -1.63
N ILE A 87 6.46 -22.31 -2.28
CA ILE A 87 5.80 -21.01 -2.17
C ILE A 87 4.48 -21.02 -2.92
N ALA A 88 4.44 -21.69 -4.08
CA ALA A 88 3.20 -21.87 -4.82
C ALA A 88 2.16 -22.65 -4.02
N ASP A 89 2.53 -23.75 -3.35
CA ASP A 89 1.63 -24.51 -2.49
C ASP A 89 1.10 -23.68 -1.31
N HIS A 90 1.96 -22.89 -0.63
CA HIS A 90 1.51 -21.99 0.44
C HIS A 90 0.51 -20.93 -0.05
N LEU A 91 0.72 -20.35 -1.24
CA LEU A 91 -0.21 -19.37 -1.80
C LEU A 91 -1.55 -19.99 -2.20
N ILE A 92 -1.53 -21.24 -2.68
CA ILE A 92 -2.74 -22.02 -2.99
C ILE A 92 -3.51 -22.32 -1.69
N GLU A 93 -2.82 -22.71 -0.63
CA GLU A 93 -3.40 -22.96 0.69
C GLU A 93 -4.06 -21.70 1.24
N VAL A 94 -3.36 -20.56 1.24
CA VAL A 94 -3.92 -19.27 1.68
C VAL A 94 -5.15 -18.88 0.86
N GLU A 95 -5.13 -19.07 -0.46
CA GLU A 95 -6.32 -18.79 -1.28
C GLU A 95 -7.50 -19.69 -0.88
N THR A 96 -7.23 -20.96 -0.57
CA THR A 96 -8.24 -21.92 -0.16
C THR A 96 -8.83 -21.56 1.21
N GLU A 97 -8.00 -21.16 2.17
CA GLU A 97 -8.45 -20.66 3.47
C GLU A 97 -9.23 -19.34 3.33
N MET A 98 -8.80 -18.44 2.44
CA MET A 98 -9.51 -17.19 2.18
C MET A 98 -10.88 -17.41 1.56
N LYS A 99 -11.09 -18.49 0.78
CA LYS A 99 -12.42 -18.87 0.27
C LYS A 99 -13.38 -19.34 1.36
N LYS A 100 -12.88 -19.77 2.52
CA LYS A 100 -13.71 -20.14 3.67
C LYS A 100 -14.18 -18.92 4.47
N VAL A 101 -13.51 -17.77 4.30
CA VAL A 101 -13.89 -16.53 4.98
C VAL A 101 -15.09 -15.90 4.27
N THR A 102 -16.21 -15.80 4.98
CA THR A 102 -17.40 -15.09 4.52
C THR A 102 -17.20 -13.59 4.69
N TRP A 103 -16.90 -12.89 3.60
CA TRP A 103 -16.80 -11.43 3.60
C TRP A 103 -18.20 -10.80 3.64
N PRO A 104 -18.44 -9.81 4.52
CA PRO A 104 -19.73 -9.16 4.61
C PRO A 104 -20.05 -8.43 3.30
N SER A 105 -21.32 -8.41 2.93
CA SER A 105 -21.75 -7.59 1.80
C SER A 105 -21.59 -6.10 2.12
N PHE A 106 -21.46 -5.24 1.09
CA PHE A 106 -21.38 -3.78 1.28
C PHE A 106 -22.53 -3.23 2.13
N LYS A 107 -23.73 -3.81 1.98
CA LYS A 107 -24.93 -3.42 2.75
C LYS A 107 -24.82 -3.84 4.21
N GLU A 108 -24.32 -5.03 4.49
CA GLU A 108 -24.11 -5.54 5.85
C GLU A 108 -23.02 -4.74 6.58
N ALA A 109 -21.89 -4.47 5.92
CA ALA A 109 -20.83 -3.64 6.47
C ALA A 109 -21.30 -2.21 6.78
N SER A 110 -22.11 -1.61 5.89
CA SER A 110 -22.69 -0.28 6.11
C SER A 110 -23.72 -0.28 7.25
N ASN A 111 -24.56 -1.31 7.35
CA ASN A 111 -25.56 -1.42 8.41
C ASN A 111 -24.92 -1.66 9.78
N SER A 112 -23.81 -2.41 9.85
CA SER A 112 -23.05 -2.53 11.09
C SER A 112 -22.37 -1.21 11.47
N SER A 113 -21.84 -0.47 10.49
CA SER A 113 -21.19 0.81 10.73
C SER A 113 -22.16 1.92 11.15
N ILE A 114 -23.37 1.96 10.60
CA ILE A 114 -24.36 3.00 10.93
C ILE A 114 -24.83 2.91 12.38
N VAL A 115 -24.94 1.69 12.91
CA VAL A 115 -25.26 1.47 14.33
C VAL A 115 -24.16 2.05 15.22
N VAL A 116 -22.89 1.80 14.88
CA VAL A 116 -21.75 2.37 15.63
C VAL A 116 -21.72 3.89 15.54
N ILE A 117 -21.98 4.46 14.36
CA ILE A 117 -22.06 5.93 14.20
C ILE A 117 -23.19 6.50 15.06
N ALA A 118 -24.36 5.86 15.09
CA ALA A 118 -25.48 6.30 15.90
C ALA A 118 -25.18 6.24 17.40
N THR A 119 -24.53 5.18 17.89
CA THR A 119 -24.16 5.08 19.32
C THR A 119 -23.12 6.12 19.71
N VAL A 120 -22.12 6.37 18.85
CA VAL A 120 -21.11 7.41 19.08
C VAL A 120 -21.74 8.80 19.09
N LEU A 121 -22.69 9.09 18.20
CA LEU A 121 -23.42 10.36 18.18
C LEU A 121 -24.27 10.57 19.44
N LEU A 122 -24.95 9.54 19.92
CA LEU A 122 -25.73 9.60 21.16
C LEU A 122 -24.82 9.91 22.35
N LEU A 123 -23.68 9.21 22.47
CA LEU A 123 -22.70 9.46 23.52
C LEU A 123 -22.11 10.87 23.45
N MET A 124 -21.78 11.36 22.24
CA MET A 124 -21.33 12.73 22.04
C MET A 124 -22.38 13.74 22.48
N ALA A 125 -23.66 13.54 22.14
CA ALA A 125 -24.74 14.43 22.56
C ALA A 125 -24.92 14.44 24.08
N PHE A 126 -24.85 13.27 24.73
CA PHE A 126 -24.92 13.15 26.18
C PHE A 126 -23.76 13.87 26.89
N LEU A 127 -22.53 13.71 26.39
CA LEU A 127 -21.36 14.39 26.93
C LEU A 127 -21.47 15.90 26.74
N ALA A 128 -21.82 16.36 25.52
CA ALA A 128 -21.99 17.79 25.25
C ALA A 128 -23.06 18.43 26.13
N LEU A 129 -24.17 17.72 26.39
CA LEU A 129 -25.21 18.19 27.29
C LEU A 129 -24.70 18.25 28.75
N SER A 130 -23.97 17.23 29.20
CA SER A 130 -23.40 17.20 30.54
C SER A 130 -22.40 18.36 30.75
N ASP A 131 -21.52 18.60 29.78
CA ASP A 131 -20.56 19.70 29.80
C ASP A 131 -21.26 21.06 29.82
N ALA A 132 -22.33 21.22 29.04
CA ALA A 132 -23.12 22.46 29.01
C ALA A 132 -23.82 22.73 30.35
N ILE A 133 -24.43 21.71 30.96
CA ILE A 133 -25.12 21.84 32.25
C ILE A 133 -24.10 22.13 33.36
N LEU A 134 -23.06 21.32 33.48
CA LEU A 134 -22.03 21.50 34.51
C LEU A 134 -21.32 22.84 34.34
N GLY A 135 -20.94 23.20 33.10
CA GLY A 135 -20.32 24.49 32.80
C GLY A 135 -21.22 25.68 33.12
N GLY A 136 -22.52 25.57 32.85
CA GLY A 136 -23.52 26.57 33.25
C GLY A 136 -23.63 26.70 34.77
N LEU A 137 -23.70 25.56 35.47
CA LEU A 137 -23.80 25.50 36.93
C LEU A 137 -22.57 26.15 37.60
N PHE A 138 -21.36 25.81 37.13
CA PHE A 138 -20.12 26.38 37.63
C PHE A 138 -20.03 27.89 37.38
N LYS A 139 -20.50 28.39 36.23
CA LYS A 139 -20.54 29.83 35.96
C LYS A 139 -21.46 30.57 36.93
N VAL A 140 -22.65 30.03 37.22
CA VAL A 140 -23.59 30.66 38.16
C VAL A 140 -23.02 30.67 39.57
N ILE A 141 -22.42 29.56 40.02
CA ILE A 141 -21.84 29.45 41.37
C ILE A 141 -20.64 30.39 41.54
N LEU A 142 -19.72 30.42 40.57
CA LEU A 142 -18.49 31.21 40.66
C LEU A 142 -18.72 32.72 40.47
N PHE A 143 -19.75 33.12 39.71
CA PHE A 143 -20.08 34.53 39.47
C PHE A 143 -21.02 35.13 40.55
N ASN A 144 -21.62 34.28 41.39
CA ASN A 144 -22.50 34.68 42.50
C ASN A 144 -21.77 34.71 43.86
N THR A 145 -20.44 34.83 43.85
CA THR A 145 -19.56 35.15 45.00
C THR A 145 -18.62 36.27 44.56
#